data_AF-A0A956P9G7-F1
#
_entry.id   AF-A0A956P9G7-F1
#
_cell.length_a   1.000
_cell.length_b   1.000
_cell.length_c   1.000
_cell.angle_alpha   90.00
_cell.angle_beta   90.00
_cell.angle_gamma   90.00
#
_symmetry.space_group_name_H-M   'P 1'
#
loop_
_entity.id
_entity.type
_entity.pdbx_description
1 polymer ?
#
loop_
_entity_poly.entity_id
_entity_poly.type
_entity_poly.pdbx_seq_one_letter_code
_entity_poly.pdbx_strand_id
1 'polypeptide(L)'
;MLVALFLTGVTLFTGLSWTWLMDRTGAYALAAWEFTRVRWDEALDWYRGQRARRAREAVVKEEVERKESRPPPRIEPRIAAAPLSPRLERERQEPLFERALQQGLPELALLDTPRAQGGGYSAEALEAMSRQVELKLKDFNIDVEVVAVHPGPVITRFELEPAPGIKASRITNLAKDL
;
A
#
# COMPACT_ATOMS: atom_id res chain seq x y z
N MET A 1 35.33 73.36 -17.44
CA MET A 1 36.23 73.80 -16.36
C MET A 1 35.52 74.17 -15.06
N LEU A 2 34.37 74.88 -15.09
CA LEU A 2 33.66 75.33 -13.87
C LEU A 2 33.22 74.19 -12.92
N VAL A 3 32.71 73.07 -13.45
CA VAL A 3 32.25 71.92 -12.62
C VAL A 3 33.42 71.26 -11.88
N ALA A 4 34.58 71.13 -12.54
CA ALA A 4 35.77 70.54 -11.93
C ALA A 4 36.28 71.42 -10.78
N LEU A 5 36.35 72.74 -11.00
CA LEU A 5 36.77 73.71 -9.97
C LEU A 5 35.79 73.74 -8.78
N PHE A 6 34.49 73.66 -9.05
CA PHE A 6 33.45 73.58 -8.02
C PHE A 6 33.58 72.30 -7.18
N LEU A 7 33.71 71.14 -7.82
CA LEU A 7 33.89 69.87 -7.13
C LEU A 7 35.17 69.86 -6.28
N THR A 8 36.28 70.37 -6.81
CA THR A 8 37.53 70.49 -6.04
C THR A 8 37.43 71.51 -4.89
N GLY A 9 36.66 72.58 -5.06
CA GLY A 9 36.39 73.55 -4.00
C GLY A 9 35.60 72.93 -2.85
N VAL A 10 34.57 72.13 -3.18
CA VAL A 10 33.78 71.38 -2.20
C VAL A 10 34.65 70.35 -1.48
N THR A 11 35.51 69.60 -2.19
CA THR A 11 36.38 68.59 -1.55
C THR A 11 37.33 69.18 -0.51
N LEU A 12 37.93 70.34 -0.82
CA LEU A 12 38.89 70.99 0.06
C LEU A 12 38.19 71.66 1.25
N PHE A 13 36.97 72.18 1.05
CA PHE A 13 36.19 72.83 2.11
C PHE A 13 35.57 71.85 3.10
N THR A 14 35.12 70.68 2.65
CA THR A 14 34.41 69.70 3.51
C THR A 14 35.29 68.56 4.01
N GLY A 15 36.56 68.47 3.58
CA GLY A 15 37.47 67.39 3.96
C GLY A 15 36.98 65.99 3.53
N LEU A 16 36.14 65.92 2.50
CA LEU A 16 35.44 64.69 2.13
C LEU A 16 36.36 63.78 1.32
N SER A 17 36.63 62.58 1.83
CA SER A 17 37.38 61.55 1.10
C SER A 17 36.45 60.79 0.14
N TRP A 18 36.59 61.06 -1.15
CA TRP A 18 35.81 60.37 -2.19
C TRP A 18 36.05 58.86 -2.21
N THR A 19 37.24 58.41 -1.81
CA THR A 19 37.57 56.98 -1.66
C THR A 19 36.70 56.32 -0.60
N TRP A 20 36.52 56.95 0.57
CA TRP A 20 35.65 56.43 1.64
C TRP A 20 34.20 56.34 1.17
N LEU A 21 33.70 57.35 0.47
CA LEU A 21 32.34 57.34 -0.06
C LEU A 21 32.14 56.21 -1.07
N MET A 22 33.09 56.01 -1.99
CA MET A 22 33.04 54.93 -2.98
C MET A 22 33.17 53.55 -2.35
N ASP A 23 34.08 53.36 -1.39
CA ASP A 23 34.24 52.08 -0.70
C ASP A 23 33.01 51.74 0.15
N ARG A 24 32.44 52.73 0.83
CA ARG A 24 31.23 52.55 1.66
C ARG A 24 30.02 52.21 0.80
N THR A 25 29.82 52.93 -0.30
CA THR A 25 28.69 52.68 -1.23
C THR A 25 28.86 51.36 -1.97
N GLY A 26 30.09 51.01 -2.38
CA GLY A 26 30.41 49.71 -2.98
C GLY A 26 30.16 48.55 -2.02
N ALA A 27 30.60 48.66 -0.77
CA ALA A 27 30.36 47.63 0.25
C ALA A 27 28.87 47.42 0.53
N TYR A 28 28.08 48.50 0.62
CA TYR A 28 26.63 48.40 0.77
C TYR A 28 25.94 47.86 -0.48
N ALA A 29 26.39 48.23 -1.67
CA ALA A 29 25.84 47.72 -2.92
C ALA A 29 26.06 46.21 -3.06
N LEU A 30 27.27 45.71 -2.77
CA LEU A 30 27.58 44.28 -2.80
C LEU A 30 26.80 43.51 -1.73
N ALA A 31 26.75 44.04 -0.50
CA ALA A 31 25.98 43.42 0.58
C ALA A 31 24.48 43.36 0.25
N ALA A 32 23.92 44.42 -0.34
CA ALA A 32 22.54 44.44 -0.79
C ALA A 32 22.30 43.46 -1.96
N TRP A 33 23.25 43.34 -2.88
CA TRP A 33 23.19 42.40 -4.00
C TRP A 33 23.21 40.94 -3.52
N GLU A 34 24.14 40.58 -2.63
CA GLU A 34 24.20 39.23 -2.05
C GLU A 34 22.95 38.92 -1.23
N PHE A 35 22.50 39.86 -0.39
CA PHE A 35 21.30 39.70 0.42
C PHE A 35 20.05 39.47 -0.45
N THR A 36 19.87 40.28 -1.49
CA THR A 36 18.72 40.15 -2.40
C THR A 36 18.79 38.86 -3.20
N ARG A 37 19.98 38.49 -3.71
CA ARG A 37 20.18 37.24 -4.44
C ARG A 37 19.85 36.01 -3.56
N VAL A 38 20.43 35.93 -2.36
CA VAL A 38 20.20 34.80 -1.44
C VAL A 38 18.72 34.71 -1.06
N ARG A 39 18.09 35.84 -0.72
CA ARG A 39 16.65 35.88 -0.41
C ARG A 39 15.79 35.46 -1.61
N TRP A 40 16.19 35.80 -2.82
CA TRP A 40 15.47 35.43 -4.04
C TRP A 40 15.61 33.93 -4.34
N ASP A 41 16.81 33.38 -4.21
CA ASP A 41 17.07 31.94 -4.38
C ASP A 41 16.30 31.13 -3.32
N GLU A 42 16.32 31.55 -2.05
CA GLU A 42 15.53 30.93 -0.97
C GLU A 42 14.02 31.01 -1.22
N ALA A 43 13.50 32.14 -1.72
CA ALA A 43 12.09 32.30 -2.04
C ALA A 43 11.65 31.41 -3.22
N LEU A 44 12.49 31.28 -4.24
CA LEU A 44 12.25 30.38 -5.38
C LEU A 44 12.25 28.91 -4.92
N ASP A 45 13.20 28.52 -4.08
CA ASP A 45 13.27 27.15 -3.56
C ASP A 45 12.14 26.83 -2.59
N TRP A 46 11.68 27.82 -1.80
CA TRP A 46 10.47 27.70 -1.01
C TRP A 46 9.24 27.42 -1.90
N TYR A 47 9.08 28.17 -3.00
CA TYR A 47 7.98 27.96 -3.94
C TYR A 47 8.04 26.59 -4.63
N ARG A 48 9.23 26.16 -5.06
CA ARG A 48 9.46 24.81 -5.62
C ARG A 48 9.15 23.72 -4.60
N GLY A 49 9.59 23.89 -3.36
CA GLY A 49 9.35 22.97 -2.25
C GLY A 49 7.87 22.81 -1.94
N GLN A 50 7.11 23.91 -1.91
CA GLN A 50 5.66 23.90 -1.71
C GLN A 50 4.93 23.16 -2.83
N ARG A 51 5.28 23.39 -4.10
CA ARG A 51 4.69 22.66 -5.23
C ARG A 51 4.99 21.16 -5.18
N ALA A 52 6.22 20.78 -4.85
CA ALA A 52 6.61 19.39 -4.71
C ALA A 52 5.85 18.69 -3.55
N ARG A 53 5.67 19.38 -2.41
CA ARG A 53 4.86 18.87 -1.29
C ARG A 53 3.41 18.66 -1.68
N ARG A 54 2.77 19.66 -2.30
CA ARG A 54 1.37 19.57 -2.77
C ARG A 54 1.18 18.45 -3.79
N ALA A 55 2.13 18.26 -4.71
CA ALA A 55 2.06 17.16 -5.68
C ALA A 55 2.12 15.79 -4.99
N ARG A 56 3.02 15.61 -4.01
CA ARG A 56 3.10 14.38 -3.20
C ARG A 56 1.82 14.16 -2.38
N GLU A 57 1.33 15.20 -1.73
CA GLU A 57 0.09 15.16 -0.94
C GLU A 57 -1.12 14.79 -1.81
N ALA A 58 -1.21 15.33 -3.03
CA ALA A 58 -2.28 15.00 -3.97
C ALA A 58 -2.26 13.51 -4.37
N VAL A 59 -1.09 12.97 -4.71
CA VAL A 59 -0.93 11.54 -5.06
C VAL A 59 -1.28 10.64 -3.86
N VAL A 60 -0.80 10.98 -2.66
CA VAL A 60 -1.13 10.22 -1.45
C VAL A 60 -2.62 10.29 -1.15
N LYS A 61 -3.23 11.46 -1.28
CA LYS A 61 -4.66 11.65 -1.04
C LYS A 61 -5.50 10.84 -2.03
N GLU A 62 -5.14 10.86 -3.32
CA GLU A 62 -5.80 10.05 -4.35
C GLU A 62 -5.66 8.55 -4.07
N GLU A 63 -4.48 8.08 -3.67
CA GLU A 63 -4.28 6.67 -3.29
C GLU A 63 -5.08 6.26 -2.05
N VAL A 64 -5.18 7.14 -1.05
CA VAL A 64 -5.97 6.89 0.17
C VAL A 64 -7.46 6.87 -0.17
N GLU A 65 -7.98 7.83 -0.93
CA GLU A 65 -9.37 7.84 -1.39
C GLU A 65 -9.69 6.61 -2.24
N ARG A 66 -8.77 6.20 -3.12
CA ARG A 66 -8.91 4.96 -3.90
C ARG A 66 -8.94 3.73 -2.99
N LYS A 67 -8.25 3.72 -1.84
CA LYS A 67 -8.26 2.60 -0.88
C LYS A 67 -9.50 2.60 0.01
N GLU A 68 -9.93 3.76 0.49
CA GLU A 68 -11.09 3.91 1.38
C GLU A 68 -12.41 3.66 0.65
N SER A 69 -12.51 3.99 -0.63
CA SER A 69 -13.70 3.72 -1.45
C SER A 69 -13.92 2.24 -1.79
N ARG A 70 -13.04 1.33 -1.34
CA ARG A 70 -13.12 -0.10 -1.68
C ARG A 70 -14.03 -0.85 -0.71
N PRO A 71 -14.94 -1.69 -1.20
CA PRO A 71 -15.65 -2.62 -0.34
C PRO A 71 -14.69 -3.67 0.22
N PRO A 72 -14.84 -4.10 1.49
CA PRO A 72 -14.01 -5.16 2.06
C PRO A 72 -14.21 -6.48 1.28
N PRO A 73 -13.18 -7.35 1.22
CA PRO A 73 -13.28 -8.63 0.54
C PRO A 73 -14.39 -9.48 1.14
N ARG A 74 -15.17 -10.13 0.28
CA ARG A 74 -16.26 -11.00 0.73
C ARG A 74 -15.68 -12.33 1.21
N ILE A 75 -15.75 -12.59 2.52
CA ILE A 75 -15.34 -13.86 3.11
C ILE A 75 -16.58 -14.74 3.21
N GLU A 76 -16.62 -15.82 2.42
CA GLU A 76 -17.72 -16.78 2.52
C GLU A 76 -17.60 -17.60 3.80
N PRO A 77 -18.71 -17.84 4.51
CA PRO A 77 -18.70 -18.68 5.69
C PRO A 77 -18.30 -20.11 5.28
N ARG A 78 -17.41 -20.71 6.08
CA ARG A 78 -17.00 -22.10 5.90
C ARG A 78 -18.23 -23.00 5.89
N ILE A 79 -18.37 -23.81 4.85
CA ILE A 79 -19.43 -24.83 4.78
C ILE A 79 -19.27 -25.75 6.00
N ALA A 80 -20.24 -25.72 6.91
CA ALA A 80 -20.28 -26.58 8.06
C ALA A 80 -20.29 -28.05 7.61
N ALA A 81 -19.74 -28.94 8.44
CA ALA A 81 -19.62 -30.37 8.12
C ALA A 81 -20.94 -30.93 7.59
N ALA A 82 -20.87 -31.70 6.50
CA ALA A 82 -22.03 -32.31 5.88
C ALA A 82 -22.85 -33.08 6.93
N PRO A 83 -24.20 -33.01 6.87
CA PRO A 83 -25.04 -33.70 7.82
C PRO A 83 -24.77 -35.22 7.78
N LEU A 84 -24.84 -35.85 8.95
CA LEU A 84 -24.67 -37.29 9.09
C LEU A 84 -25.69 -38.03 8.20
N SER A 85 -25.23 -39.06 7.50
CA SER A 85 -26.13 -39.82 6.63
C SER A 85 -27.15 -40.61 7.46
N PRO A 86 -28.43 -40.71 7.03
CA PRO A 86 -29.45 -41.48 7.73
C PRO A 86 -29.12 -42.98 7.80
N ARG A 87 -28.23 -43.46 6.93
CA ARG A 87 -27.71 -44.83 6.96
C ARG A 87 -26.78 -45.06 8.15
N LEU A 88 -25.90 -44.11 8.44
CA LEU A 88 -24.99 -44.17 9.59
C LEU A 88 -25.77 -44.25 10.90
N GLU A 89 -26.88 -43.51 11.02
CA GLU A 89 -27.75 -43.57 12.21
C GLU A 89 -28.46 -44.92 12.36
N ARG A 90 -28.96 -45.49 11.26
CA ARG A 90 -29.63 -46.81 11.24
C ARG A 90 -28.67 -47.96 11.57
N GLU A 91 -27.44 -47.90 11.09
CA GLU A 91 -26.43 -48.95 11.33
C GLU A 91 -25.76 -48.82 12.70
N ARG A 92 -25.79 -47.62 13.32
CA ARG A 92 -25.33 -47.44 14.72
C ARG A 92 -26.26 -48.08 15.75
N GLN A 93 -27.49 -48.43 15.36
CA GLN A 93 -28.44 -49.14 16.22
C GLN A 93 -28.23 -50.65 16.04
N GLU A 94 -27.76 -51.32 17.09
CA GLU A 94 -27.62 -52.78 17.06
C GLU A 94 -29.00 -53.45 16.95
N PRO A 95 -29.20 -54.37 15.99
CA PRO A 95 -30.45 -55.09 15.87
C PRO A 95 -30.61 -56.08 17.04
N LEU A 96 -31.74 -56.01 17.75
CA LEU A 96 -32.10 -56.92 18.84
C LEU A 96 -32.34 -58.38 18.40
N PHE A 97 -32.37 -58.65 17.09
CA PHE A 97 -32.61 -59.98 16.51
C PHE A 97 -31.58 -60.29 15.43
N GLU A 98 -31.09 -61.52 15.39
CA GLU A 98 -30.15 -62.00 14.37
C GLU A 98 -30.79 -61.87 12.98
N ARG A 99 -30.24 -60.97 12.16
CA ARG A 99 -30.64 -60.85 10.75
C ARG A 99 -30.01 -62.01 9.99
N ALA A 100 -30.85 -62.83 9.35
CA ALA A 100 -30.40 -63.84 8.39
C ALA A 100 -29.43 -63.20 7.39
N LEU A 101 -28.25 -63.82 7.20
CA LEU A 101 -27.15 -63.39 6.33
C LEU A 101 -27.64 -62.85 4.98
N GLN A 102 -27.99 -61.56 4.94
CA GLN A 102 -28.37 -60.89 3.71
C GLN A 102 -27.08 -60.60 2.96
N GLN A 103 -27.01 -61.02 1.70
CA GLN A 103 -26.02 -60.56 0.73
C GLN A 103 -26.24 -59.05 0.50
N GLY A 104 -25.76 -58.22 1.43
CA GLY A 104 -26.00 -56.79 1.50
C GLY A 104 -24.72 -55.97 1.39
N LEU A 105 -24.89 -54.65 1.29
CA LEU A 105 -23.77 -53.70 1.35
C LEU A 105 -23.05 -53.83 2.71
N PRO A 106 -21.71 -53.79 2.74
CA PRO A 106 -20.93 -53.89 3.97
C PRO A 106 -21.27 -52.76 4.96
N GLU A 107 -21.07 -53.03 6.25
CA GLU A 107 -21.37 -52.08 7.34
C GLU A 107 -20.39 -50.91 7.36
N LEU A 108 -20.90 -49.72 7.68
CA LEU A 108 -20.08 -48.50 7.83
C LEU A 108 -19.15 -48.55 9.03
N ALA A 109 -19.38 -49.46 9.99
CA ALA A 109 -18.50 -49.67 11.15
C ALA A 109 -17.10 -50.19 10.76
N LEU A 110 -16.94 -50.72 9.54
CA LEU A 110 -15.64 -51.09 8.98
C LEU A 110 -14.79 -49.89 8.55
N LEU A 111 -15.38 -48.69 8.49
CA LEU A 111 -14.66 -47.46 8.16
C LEU A 111 -14.10 -46.82 9.43
N ASP A 112 -12.89 -46.30 9.32
CA ASP A 112 -12.29 -45.50 10.39
C ASP A 112 -13.03 -44.17 10.57
N THR A 113 -13.18 -43.75 11.83
CA THR A 113 -13.77 -42.44 12.14
C THR A 113 -12.86 -41.31 11.63
N PRO A 114 -13.42 -40.24 11.05
CA PRO A 114 -12.62 -39.12 10.59
C PRO A 114 -11.92 -38.46 11.77
N ARG A 115 -10.61 -38.22 11.63
CA ARG A 115 -9.85 -37.48 12.64
C ARG A 115 -10.44 -36.08 12.80
N ALA A 116 -10.48 -35.59 14.04
CA ALA A 116 -10.85 -34.21 14.31
C ALA A 116 -9.92 -33.28 13.53
N GLN A 117 -10.46 -32.58 12.53
CA GLN A 117 -9.71 -31.57 11.79
C GLN A 117 -9.62 -30.32 12.66
N GLY A 118 -8.44 -29.68 12.66
CA GLY A 118 -8.24 -28.41 13.36
C GLY A 118 -9.23 -27.33 12.90
N GLY A 119 -9.43 -26.33 13.75
CA GLY A 119 -10.18 -25.13 13.40
C GLY A 119 -9.60 -24.46 12.15
N GLY A 120 -10.47 -23.90 11.31
CA GLY A 120 -10.05 -23.09 10.16
C GLY A 120 -9.51 -21.73 10.61
N TYR A 121 -9.03 -20.93 9.65
CA TYR A 121 -8.60 -19.55 9.91
C TYR A 121 -9.77 -18.66 10.34
N SER A 122 -9.51 -17.70 11.22
CA SER A 122 -10.47 -16.63 11.55
C SER A 122 -10.66 -15.67 10.38
N ALA A 123 -11.76 -14.93 10.36
CA ALA A 123 -12.01 -13.92 9.33
C ALA A 123 -10.89 -12.86 9.27
N GLU A 124 -10.41 -12.42 10.43
CA GLU A 124 -9.28 -11.48 10.54
C GLU A 124 -7.99 -12.05 9.97
N ALA A 125 -7.71 -13.34 10.21
CA ALA A 125 -6.53 -14.00 9.65
C ALA A 125 -6.63 -14.12 8.12
N LEU A 126 -7.82 -14.42 7.59
CA LEU A 126 -8.07 -14.46 6.15
C LEU A 126 -7.92 -13.08 5.49
N GLU A 127 -8.37 -12.02 6.16
CA GLU A 127 -8.18 -10.64 5.70
C GLU A 127 -6.71 -10.20 5.77
N ALA A 128 -5.97 -10.59 6.82
CA ALA A 128 -4.54 -10.31 6.89
C ALA A 128 -3.78 -11.02 5.76
N MET A 129 -4.13 -12.28 5.48
CA MET A 129 -3.56 -13.05 4.37
C MET A 129 -3.92 -12.45 3.01
N SER A 130 -5.15 -11.97 2.81
CA SER A 130 -5.52 -11.35 1.53
C SER A 130 -4.65 -10.12 1.24
N ARG A 131 -4.48 -9.25 2.23
CA ARG A 131 -3.57 -8.09 2.12
C ARG A 131 -2.13 -8.50 1.87
N GLN A 132 -1.67 -9.59 2.50
CA GLN A 132 -0.32 -10.10 2.28
C GLN A 132 -0.12 -10.60 0.84
N VAL A 133 -1.12 -11.28 0.26
CA VAL A 133 -1.07 -11.73 -1.14
C VAL A 133 -0.97 -10.54 -2.10
N GLU A 134 -1.77 -9.48 -1.88
CA GLU A 134 -1.70 -8.25 -2.69
C GLU A 134 -0.32 -7.59 -2.60
N LEU A 135 0.23 -7.45 -1.39
CA LEU A 135 1.56 -6.86 -1.18
C LEU A 135 2.65 -7.68 -1.86
N LYS A 136 2.61 -9.00 -1.75
CA LYS A 136 3.60 -9.89 -2.37
C LYS A 136 3.56 -9.85 -3.89
N LEU A 137 2.37 -9.79 -4.49
CA LEU A 137 2.25 -9.63 -5.94
C LEU A 137 2.69 -8.24 -6.39
N LYS A 138 2.46 -7.21 -5.58
CA LYS A 138 2.95 -5.84 -5.84
C LYS A 138 4.47 -5.75 -5.89
N ASP A 139 5.20 -6.53 -5.07
CA ASP A 139 6.67 -6.60 -5.12
C ASP A 139 7.19 -7.07 -6.50
N PHE A 140 6.39 -7.83 -7.25
CA PHE A 140 6.69 -8.25 -8.63
C PHE A 140 6.11 -7.31 -9.70
N ASN A 141 5.71 -6.09 -9.34
CA ASN A 141 5.01 -5.15 -10.22
C ASN A 141 3.71 -5.73 -10.82
N ILE A 142 2.98 -6.52 -10.03
CA ILE A 142 1.66 -7.06 -10.40
C ILE A 142 0.62 -6.48 -9.44
N ASP A 143 -0.11 -5.48 -9.91
CA ASP A 143 -1.23 -4.92 -9.18
C ASP A 143 -2.45 -5.84 -9.32
N VAL A 144 -2.90 -6.40 -8.19
CA VAL A 144 -4.09 -7.26 -8.06
C VAL A 144 -4.89 -6.87 -6.83
N GLU A 145 -6.17 -7.20 -6.83
CA GLU A 145 -7.07 -6.98 -5.69
C GLU A 145 -7.78 -8.30 -5.34
N VAL A 146 -7.91 -8.61 -4.05
CA VAL A 146 -8.63 -9.81 -3.58
C VAL A 146 -10.11 -9.48 -3.42
N VAL A 147 -10.96 -10.10 -4.25
CA VAL A 147 -12.41 -9.83 -4.26
C VAL A 147 -13.15 -10.74 -3.28
N ALA A 148 -12.73 -12.01 -3.21
CA ALA A 148 -13.38 -13.03 -2.39
C ALA A 148 -12.40 -14.04 -1.82
N VAL A 149 -12.77 -14.63 -0.68
CA VAL A 149 -12.00 -15.68 0.00
C VAL A 149 -12.90 -16.87 0.33
N HIS A 150 -12.50 -18.05 -0.16
CA HIS A 150 -13.22 -19.30 0.05
C HIS A 150 -12.36 -20.29 0.86
N PRO A 151 -12.59 -20.41 2.17
CA PRO A 151 -11.85 -21.35 3.01
C PRO A 151 -12.30 -22.80 2.76
N GLY A 152 -11.37 -23.65 2.34
CA GLY A 152 -11.59 -25.10 2.19
C GLY A 152 -11.00 -25.92 3.35
N PRO A 153 -11.17 -27.25 3.35
CA PRO A 153 -10.61 -28.11 4.39
C PRO A 153 -9.07 -28.18 4.38
N VAL A 154 -8.45 -28.07 3.19
CA VAL A 154 -7.00 -28.19 3.00
C VAL A 154 -6.39 -26.90 2.49
N ILE A 155 -7.05 -26.23 1.54
CA ILE A 155 -6.58 -24.99 0.92
C ILE A 155 -7.65 -23.90 1.01
N THR A 156 -7.20 -22.65 1.04
CA THR A 156 -8.05 -21.46 0.90
C THR A 156 -7.88 -20.94 -0.52
N ARG A 157 -8.99 -20.71 -1.23
CA ARG A 157 -8.97 -20.06 -2.54
C ARG A 157 -9.18 -18.56 -2.38
N PHE A 158 -8.23 -17.78 -2.87
CA PHE A 158 -8.33 -16.32 -2.97
C PHE A 158 -8.68 -15.97 -4.43
N GLU A 159 -9.76 -15.24 -4.64
CA GLU A 159 -10.16 -14.75 -5.96
C GLU A 159 -9.51 -13.39 -6.20
N LEU A 160 -8.68 -13.33 -7.25
CA LEU A 160 -7.87 -12.17 -7.59
C LEU A 160 -8.44 -11.46 -8.83
N GLU A 161 -8.63 -10.16 -8.73
CA GLU A 161 -8.92 -9.27 -9.85
C GLU A 161 -7.67 -8.47 -10.21
N PRO A 162 -6.99 -8.80 -11.33
CA PRO A 162 -5.80 -8.09 -11.74
C PRO A 162 -6.13 -6.74 -12.38
N ALA A 163 -5.21 -5.78 -12.25
CA ALA A 163 -5.32 -4.51 -12.95
C ALA A 163 -5.34 -4.71 -14.49
N PRO A 164 -5.98 -3.79 -15.25
CA PRO A 164 -6.05 -3.87 -16.70
C PRO A 164 -4.67 -4.04 -17.35
N GLY A 165 -4.53 -5.04 -18.22
CA GLY A 165 -3.29 -5.31 -18.95
C GLY A 165 -2.35 -6.33 -18.30
N ILE A 166 -2.62 -6.78 -17.06
CA ILE A 166 -1.89 -7.88 -16.43
C ILE A 166 -2.44 -9.23 -16.93
N LYS A 167 -1.55 -10.06 -17.50
CA LYS A 167 -1.91 -11.41 -17.98
C LYS A 167 -1.84 -12.42 -16.84
N ALA A 168 -2.82 -13.32 -16.76
CA ALA A 168 -2.85 -14.41 -15.78
C ALA A 168 -1.58 -15.29 -15.81
N SER A 169 -1.00 -15.48 -17.00
CA SER A 169 0.25 -16.26 -17.18
C SER A 169 1.43 -15.71 -16.39
N ARG A 170 1.45 -14.39 -16.12
CA ARG A 170 2.52 -13.76 -15.34
C ARG A 170 2.45 -14.21 -13.88
N ILE A 171 1.25 -14.30 -13.33
CA ILE A 171 1.00 -14.74 -11.95
C ILE A 171 1.34 -16.23 -11.81
N THR A 172 0.90 -17.07 -12.75
CA THR A 172 1.18 -18.51 -12.70
C THR A 172 2.66 -18.84 -12.76
N ASN A 173 3.45 -18.04 -13.48
CA ASN A 173 4.90 -18.23 -13.59
C ASN A 173 5.63 -17.91 -12.27
N LEU A 174 5.03 -17.11 -11.40
CA LEU A 174 5.58 -16.74 -10.09
C LEU A 174 5.19 -17.72 -8.97
N ALA A 175 4.44 -18.78 -9.27
CA ALA A 175 3.92 -19.69 -8.23
C ALA A 175 4.99 -20.36 -7.34
N LYS A 176 6.26 -20.37 -7.77
CA LYS A 176 7.39 -20.87 -6.97
C LYS A 176 8.10 -19.79 -6.16
N ASP A 177 8.01 -18.54 -6.60
CA ASP A 177 8.71 -17.38 -6.03
C ASP A 177 7.82 -16.56 -5.06
N LEU A 178 6.51 -16.81 -5.11
CA LEU A 178 5.47 -16.21 -4.27
C LEU A 178 5.40 -16.88 -2.89
#